data_AF-A0A969RHQ5-F1
#
_entry.id   AF-A0A969RHQ5-F1
#
_cell.length_a   1.000
_cell.length_b   1.000
_cell.length_c   1.000
_cell.angle_alpha   90.00
_cell.angle_beta   90.00
_cell.angle_gamma   90.00
#
_symmetry.space_group_name_H-M   'P 1'
#
loop_
_entity.id
_entity.type
_entity.pdbx_description
1 polymer ?
#
loop_
_entity_poly.entity_id
_entity_poly.type
_entity_poly.pdbx_seq_one_letter_code
_entity_poly.pdbx_strand_id
1 'polypeptide(L)'
;MSLRVLANPFSRGYASEQRDRTGCSPPMSRDALVVGINHYRHLSKLTTPAEDAEAIARLLAQQGEFRVWRQPAIVKDEALAVGQKTPVTLSELEDALVKLFLPESQQIPDTALFYFSGHGLRKPED
;
A
#
# COMPACT_ATOMS: atom_id res chain seq x y z
N MET A 1 -24.46 46.24 33.79
CA MET A 1 -23.93 47.33 32.92
C MET A 1 -22.45 47.43 33.24
N SER A 2 -21.47 47.23 32.35
CA SER A 2 -21.42 47.40 30.91
C SER A 2 -20.35 46.44 30.37
N LEU A 3 -20.66 45.66 29.33
CA LEU A 3 -19.68 44.87 28.60
C LEU A 3 -18.87 45.81 27.71
N ARG A 4 -17.54 45.74 27.78
CA ARG A 4 -16.66 46.22 26.71
C ARG A 4 -15.74 45.09 26.27
N VAL A 5 -16.04 44.60 25.08
CA VAL A 5 -15.17 43.77 24.25
C VAL A 5 -14.00 44.65 23.80
N LEU A 6 -12.77 44.20 24.06
CA LEU A 6 -11.59 44.64 23.32
C LEU A 6 -10.85 43.40 22.83
N ALA A 7 -10.73 43.31 21.51
CA ALA A 7 -10.03 42.27 20.79
C ALA A 7 -8.57 42.18 21.23
N ASN A 8 -8.08 40.95 21.37
CA ASN A 8 -6.67 40.64 21.62
C ASN A 8 -5.99 40.34 20.27
N PRO A 9 -5.12 41.21 19.74
CA PRO A 9 -4.34 40.90 18.55
C PRO A 9 -3.06 40.20 18.98
N PHE A 10 -3.16 38.92 19.35
CA PHE A 10 -1.96 38.13 19.61
C PHE A 10 -1.40 37.61 18.29
N SER A 11 -0.35 38.31 17.87
CA SER A 11 0.66 37.90 16.92
C SER A 11 0.94 36.40 16.93
N ARG A 12 0.75 35.77 15.78
CA ARG A 12 1.70 34.75 15.33
C ARG A 12 1.82 34.86 13.82
N GLY A 13 2.73 35.74 13.41
CA GLY A 13 3.28 35.68 12.07
C GLY A 13 3.79 34.26 11.86
N TYR A 14 3.24 33.56 10.87
CA TYR A 14 3.91 32.40 10.32
C TYR A 14 5.23 32.89 9.77
N ALA A 15 6.30 32.57 10.50
CA ALA A 15 7.65 32.75 10.05
C ALA A 15 7.76 32.14 8.65
N SER A 16 8.19 32.98 7.72
CA SER A 16 8.73 32.59 6.44
C SER A 16 9.95 31.71 6.71
N GLU A 17 9.77 30.40 6.76
CA GLU A 17 10.90 29.49 6.79
C GLU A 17 11.33 29.20 5.35
N GLN A 18 12.61 29.50 5.10
CA GLN A 18 13.30 29.47 3.83
C GLN A 18 12.84 28.36 2.89
N ARG A 19 12.44 28.77 1.68
CA ARG A 19 12.56 27.93 0.49
C ARG A 19 14.04 27.68 0.27
N ASP A 20 14.54 26.56 0.78
CA ASP A 20 15.79 26.00 0.28
C ASP A 20 15.60 25.75 -1.22
N ARG A 21 16.47 26.36 -2.04
CA ARG A 21 16.40 26.34 -3.50
C ARG A 21 17.11 25.10 -4.05
N THR A 22 16.88 23.95 -3.43
CA THR A 22 17.11 22.64 -4.05
C THR A 22 15.73 22.07 -4.35
N GLY A 23 15.31 22.12 -5.61
CA GLY A 23 13.99 21.69 -6.07
C GLY A 23 13.75 20.18 -6.04
N CYS A 24 14.09 19.51 -4.93
CA CYS A 24 13.63 18.16 -4.64
C CYS A 24 12.71 18.24 -3.42
N SER A 25 11.41 18.05 -3.64
CA SER A 25 10.52 17.58 -2.57
C SER A 25 11.16 16.37 -1.89
N PRO A 26 10.99 16.17 -0.56
CA PRO A 26 11.40 14.91 0.07
C PRO A 26 10.79 13.77 -0.76
N PRO A 27 11.55 12.70 -1.07
CA PRO A 27 11.08 11.67 -1.97
C PRO A 27 9.81 11.06 -1.38
N MET A 28 8.67 11.31 -2.04
CA MET A 28 7.41 10.74 -1.58
C MET A 28 7.49 9.22 -1.74
N SER A 29 7.37 8.52 -0.63
CA SER A 29 7.54 7.08 -0.58
C SER A 29 6.22 6.40 -0.89
N ARG A 30 6.19 5.53 -1.91
CA ARG A 30 4.99 4.80 -2.33
C ARG A 30 5.24 3.31 -2.26
N ASP A 31 4.45 2.61 -1.46
CA ASP A 31 4.54 1.16 -1.30
C ASP A 31 3.24 0.49 -1.76
N ALA A 32 3.38 -0.66 -2.40
CA ALA A 32 2.23 -1.43 -2.85
C ALA A 32 2.39 -2.92 -2.50
N LEU A 33 1.31 -3.51 -1.97
CA LEU A 33 1.14 -4.95 -1.86
C LEU A 33 0.15 -5.41 -2.92
N VAL A 34 0.57 -6.35 -3.76
CA VAL A 34 -0.22 -6.88 -4.87
C VAL A 34 -0.38 -8.38 -4.70
N VAL A 35 -1.62 -8.82 -4.51
CA VAL A 35 -1.96 -10.20 -4.14
C VAL A 35 -2.89 -10.81 -5.18
N GLY A 36 -2.50 -11.96 -5.73
CA GLY A 36 -3.29 -12.74 -6.67
C GLY A 36 -3.25 -14.21 -6.33
N ILE A 37 -4.36 -14.77 -5.84
CA ILE A 37 -4.40 -16.15 -5.35
C ILE A 37 -5.26 -17.01 -6.28
N ASN A 38 -4.61 -17.97 -6.93
CA ASN A 38 -5.28 -18.94 -7.80
C ASN A 38 -5.64 -20.24 -7.06
N HIS A 39 -4.83 -20.64 -6.08
CA HIS A 39 -4.91 -21.96 -5.45
C HIS A 39 -5.35 -21.87 -3.99
N TYR A 40 -6.38 -22.62 -3.66
CA TYR A 40 -6.97 -22.69 -2.33
C TYR A 40 -7.07 -24.14 -1.85
N ARG A 41 -6.98 -24.36 -0.54
CA ARG A 41 -7.11 -25.71 0.05
C ARG A 41 -8.56 -26.19 0.07
N HIS A 42 -9.51 -25.29 0.31
CA HIS A 42 -10.92 -25.62 0.57
C HIS A 42 -11.89 -24.96 -0.42
N LEU A 43 -11.39 -24.22 -1.41
CA LEU A 43 -12.20 -23.55 -2.43
C LEU A 43 -11.75 -24.01 -3.82
N SER A 44 -12.61 -23.82 -4.82
CA SER A 44 -12.25 -24.07 -6.22
C SER A 44 -11.09 -23.18 -6.64
N LYS A 45 -10.25 -23.71 -7.53
CA LYS A 45 -9.12 -22.96 -8.10
C LYS A 45 -9.65 -21.87 -9.03
N LEU A 46 -8.98 -20.72 -9.01
CA LEU A 46 -9.15 -19.62 -9.95
C LEU A 46 -7.95 -19.59 -10.91
N THR A 47 -8.13 -19.06 -12.12
CA THR A 47 -7.06 -19.04 -13.14
C THR A 47 -6.49 -17.65 -13.38
N THR A 48 -7.31 -16.61 -13.28
CA THR A 48 -6.95 -15.23 -13.63
C THR A 48 -6.28 -14.41 -12.50
N PRO A 49 -6.58 -14.59 -11.20
CA PRO A 49 -6.10 -13.66 -10.17
C PRO A 49 -4.58 -13.40 -10.14
N ALA A 50 -3.77 -14.44 -10.31
CA ALA A 50 -2.31 -14.28 -10.35
C ALA A 50 -1.84 -13.48 -11.58
N GLU A 51 -2.52 -13.61 -12.72
CA GLU A 51 -2.19 -12.87 -13.95
C GLU A 51 -2.60 -11.40 -13.82
N ASP A 52 -3.81 -11.13 -13.30
CA ASP A 52 -4.30 -9.78 -13.02
C ASP A 52 -3.36 -9.05 -12.05
N ALA A 53 -3.00 -9.73 -10.96
CA ALA A 53 -2.07 -9.21 -9.97
C ALA A 53 -0.69 -8.91 -10.58
N GLU A 54 -0.15 -9.79 -11.42
CA GLU A 54 1.14 -9.52 -12.07
C GLU A 54 1.07 -8.33 -13.04
N ALA A 55 -0.03 -8.17 -13.77
CA ALA A 55 -0.23 -7.02 -14.66
C ALA A 55 -0.26 -5.70 -13.86
N ILE A 56 -1.00 -5.66 -12.75
CA ILE A 56 -1.04 -4.51 -11.84
C ILE A 56 0.32 -4.25 -11.20
N ALA A 57 1.02 -5.29 -10.75
CA ALA A 57 2.34 -5.16 -10.14
C ALA A 57 3.36 -4.54 -11.12
N ARG A 58 3.30 -4.91 -12.40
CA ARG A 58 4.14 -4.31 -13.45
C ARG A 58 3.78 -2.85 -13.70
N LEU A 59 2.50 -2.52 -13.80
CA LEU A 59 2.04 -1.16 -14.01
C LEU A 59 2.48 -0.24 -12.85
N LEU A 60 2.27 -0.66 -11.61
CA LEU A 60 2.65 0.10 -10.43
C LEU A 60 4.18 0.30 -10.32
N ALA A 61 4.96 -0.72 -10.65
CA ALA A 61 6.42 -0.64 -10.63
C ALA A 61 6.99 0.25 -11.74
N GLN A 62 6.40 0.20 -12.96
CA GLN A 62 6.94 0.90 -14.13
C GLN A 62 6.45 2.35 -14.24
N GLN A 63 5.19 2.62 -13.86
CA GLN A 63 4.53 3.89 -14.12
C GLN A 63 4.11 4.61 -12.83
N GLY A 64 3.90 3.87 -11.75
CA GLY A 64 3.37 4.42 -10.50
C GLY A 64 4.41 4.84 -9.48
N GLU A 65 5.70 4.61 -9.75
CA GLU A 65 6.82 4.83 -8.81
C GLU A 65 6.63 4.11 -7.47
N PHE A 66 5.89 2.99 -7.46
CA PHE A 66 5.69 2.18 -6.27
C PHE A 66 6.83 1.17 -6.09
N ARG A 67 7.26 0.97 -4.85
CA ARG A 67 7.95 -0.26 -4.46
C ARG A 67 6.91 -1.34 -4.26
N VAL A 68 6.93 -2.34 -5.14
CA VAL A 68 5.88 -3.36 -5.20
C VAL A 68 6.33 -4.67 -4.56
N TRP A 69 5.54 -5.16 -3.61
CA TRP A 69 5.61 -6.52 -3.09
C TRP A 69 4.52 -7.38 -3.71
N ARG A 70 4.90 -8.58 -4.15
CA ARG A 70 4.00 -9.56 -4.79
C ARG A 70 3.69 -10.68 -3.80
N GLN A 71 2.46 -11.16 -3.78
CA GLN A 71 2.08 -12.39 -3.08
C GLN A 71 1.12 -13.24 -3.92
N PRO A 72 1.35 -14.56 -4.04
CA PRO A 72 2.55 -15.29 -3.60
C PRO A 72 3.77 -14.88 -4.43
N ALA A 73 4.91 -14.59 -3.79
CA ALA A 73 6.13 -14.24 -4.50
C ALA A 73 6.85 -15.48 -5.03
N ILE A 74 7.20 -15.48 -6.31
CA ILE A 74 8.11 -16.47 -6.90
C ILE A 74 9.19 -15.76 -7.73
N VAL A 75 10.30 -16.45 -7.98
CA VAL A 75 11.26 -16.05 -9.02
C VAL A 75 10.90 -16.80 -10.30
N LYS A 76 10.65 -16.06 -11.39
CA LYS A 76 10.40 -16.57 -12.72
C LYS A 76 11.24 -15.77 -13.71
N ASP A 77 12.01 -16.47 -14.55
CA ASP A 77 12.88 -15.84 -15.55
C ASP A 77 13.77 -14.74 -14.94
N GLU A 78 14.39 -15.04 -13.79
CA GLU A 78 15.26 -14.14 -13.01
C GLU A 78 14.57 -12.90 -12.42
N ALA A 79 13.25 -12.78 -12.51
CA ALA A 79 12.47 -11.68 -11.97
C ALA A 79 11.44 -12.13 -10.92
N LEU A 80 11.11 -11.24 -9.98
CA LEU A 80 10.00 -11.47 -9.04
C LEU A 80 8.66 -11.40 -9.78
N ALA A 81 7.83 -12.42 -9.58
CA ALA A 81 6.51 -12.54 -10.20
C ALA A 81 5.48 -13.09 -9.19
N VAL A 82 4.19 -12.92 -9.51
CA VAL A 82 3.09 -13.55 -8.76
C VAL A 82 3.00 -15.04 -9.14
N GLY A 83 3.02 -15.91 -8.12
CA GLY A 83 2.99 -17.36 -8.27
C GLY A 83 1.61 -17.87 -8.67
N GLN A 84 1.52 -18.55 -9.81
CA GLN A 84 0.23 -19.08 -10.30
C GLN A 84 -0.25 -20.34 -9.58
N LYS A 85 0.66 -21.11 -8.98
CA LYS A 85 0.38 -22.41 -8.34
C LYS A 85 0.65 -22.42 -6.83
N THR A 86 1.24 -21.36 -6.32
CA THR A 86 1.66 -21.23 -4.94
C THR A 86 0.45 -20.78 -4.12
N PRO A 87 0.08 -21.46 -3.02
CA PRO A 87 -0.92 -20.95 -2.10
C PRO A 87 -0.33 -19.79 -1.28
N VAL A 88 -1.22 -18.99 -0.68
CA VAL A 88 -0.86 -18.00 0.34
C VAL A 88 -1.59 -18.38 1.63
N THR A 89 -0.87 -18.41 2.74
CA THR A 89 -1.44 -18.66 4.07
C THR A 89 -2.01 -17.36 4.65
N LEU A 90 -2.90 -17.48 5.63
CA LEU A 90 -3.46 -16.31 6.32
C LEU A 90 -2.34 -15.48 7.00
N SER A 91 -1.40 -16.15 7.67
CA SER A 91 -0.27 -15.49 8.34
C SER A 91 0.58 -14.68 7.35
N GLU A 92 0.92 -15.25 6.19
CA GLU A 92 1.72 -14.53 5.18
C GLU A 92 0.99 -13.28 4.65
N LEU A 93 -0.33 -13.36 4.48
CA LEU A 93 -1.13 -12.22 4.05
C LEU A 93 -1.24 -11.15 5.16
N GLU A 94 -1.47 -11.56 6.40
CA GLU A 94 -1.50 -10.67 7.57
C GLU A 94 -0.16 -9.95 7.76
N ASP A 95 0.96 -10.69 7.74
CA ASP A 95 2.31 -10.12 7.87
C ASP A 95 2.60 -9.10 6.76
N ALA A 96 2.20 -9.39 5.52
CA ALA A 96 2.36 -8.48 4.40
C ALA A 96 1.51 -7.20 4.55
N LEU A 97 0.28 -7.33 5.05
CA LEU A 97 -0.60 -6.19 5.31
C LEU A 97 -0.08 -5.32 6.47
N VAL A 98 0.38 -5.94 7.55
CA VAL A 98 1.02 -5.25 8.68
C VAL A 98 2.23 -4.48 8.19
N LYS A 99 3.10 -5.12 7.40
CA LYS A 99 4.28 -4.45 6.83
C LYS A 99 3.93 -3.25 5.95
N LEU A 100 2.82 -3.31 5.21
CA LEU A 100 2.38 -2.21 4.34
C LEU A 100 1.78 -1.04 5.13
N PHE A 101 0.90 -1.32 6.08
CA PHE A 101 0.09 -0.28 6.75
C PHE A 101 0.63 0.14 8.13
N LEU A 102 1.48 -0.68 8.75
CA LEU A 102 2.08 -0.46 10.06
C LEU A 102 3.59 -0.79 10.01
N PRO A 103 4.38 -0.11 9.15
CA PRO A 103 5.81 -0.38 9.07
C PRO A 103 6.51 -0.03 10.40
N GLU A 104 7.37 -0.92 10.89
CA GLU A 104 8.12 -0.69 12.13
C GLU A 104 9.14 0.46 12.02
N SER A 105 9.57 0.78 10.80
CA SER A 105 10.51 1.87 10.53
C SER A 105 9.82 3.24 10.52
N GLN A 106 10.57 4.30 10.82
CA GLN A 106 10.10 5.68 10.63
C GLN A 106 9.82 6.05 9.16
N GLN A 107 10.14 5.16 8.21
CA GLN A 107 9.84 5.32 6.78
C GLN A 107 8.42 4.82 6.49
N ILE A 108 7.43 5.57 6.97
CA ILE A 108 6.03 5.36 6.62
C ILE A 108 5.82 5.87 5.18
N PRO A 109 5.24 5.08 4.27
CA PRO A 109 4.96 5.55 2.92
C PRO A 109 3.88 6.63 2.94
N ASP A 110 4.07 7.68 2.14
CA ASP A 110 3.04 8.70 1.88
C ASP A 110 1.83 8.11 1.17
N THR A 111 2.03 7.02 0.42
CA THR A 111 0.96 6.27 -0.24
C THR A 111 1.18 4.78 -0.08
N ALA A 112 0.25 4.11 0.60
CA ALA A 112 0.16 2.66 0.64
C ALA A 112 -0.99 2.19 -0.24
N LEU A 113 -0.72 1.25 -1.15
CA LEU A 113 -1.72 0.63 -2.02
C LEU A 113 -1.80 -0.87 -1.78
N PHE A 114 -3.00 -1.38 -1.54
CA PHE A 114 -3.26 -2.81 -1.48
C PHE A 114 -4.19 -3.22 -2.62
N TYR A 115 -3.71 -4.14 -3.46
CA TYR A 115 -4.50 -4.78 -4.51
C TYR A 115 -4.66 -6.26 -4.17
N PHE A 116 -5.90 -6.74 -4.27
CA PHE A 116 -6.24 -8.14 -4.03
C PHE A 116 -7.15 -8.67 -5.15
N SER A 117 -6.78 -9.83 -5.69
CA SER A 117 -7.61 -10.64 -6.58
C SER A 117 -7.65 -12.08 -6.07
N GLY A 118 -8.85 -12.63 -5.92
CA GLY A 118 -9.09 -13.94 -5.33
C GLY A 118 -10.52 -14.13 -4.83
N HIS A 119 -10.77 -15.19 -4.07
CA HIS A 119 -12.07 -15.43 -3.42
C HIS A 119 -12.38 -14.39 -2.33
N GLY A 120 -13.59 -13.83 -2.37
CA GLY A 120 -14.17 -13.03 -1.30
C GLY A 120 -15.41 -13.72 -0.73
N LEU A 121 -15.35 -14.13 0.54
CA LEU A 121 -16.48 -14.79 1.21
C LEU A 121 -17.23 -13.78 2.09
N ARG A 122 -18.54 -13.67 1.89
CA ARG A 122 -19.41 -12.89 2.78
C ARG A 122 -19.70 -13.71 4.03
N LYS A 123 -19.45 -13.15 5.21
CA LYS A 123 -19.98 -13.71 6.46
C LYS A 123 -21.51 -13.57 6.43
N PRO A 124 -22.28 -14.64 6.63
CA PRO A 124 -23.72 -14.51 6.81
C PRO A 124 -24.01 -13.63 8.04
N GLU A 125 -25.09 -12.86 8.00
CA GLU A 125 -25.62 -12.20 9.20
C GLU A 125 -26.21 -13.29 10.10
N ASP A 126 -25.72 -13.37 11.33
CA ASP A 126 -26.22 -14.25 12.39
C ASP A 126 -27.45 -13.62 13.06
#